data_AF-A0A918ZTG2-F1
#
_entry.id   AF-A0A918ZTG2-F1
#
_cell.length_a   1.000
_cell.length_b   1.000
_cell.length_c   1.000
_cell.angle_alpha   90.00
_cell.angle_beta   90.00
_cell.angle_gamma   90.00
#
_symmetry.space_group_name_H-M   'P 1'
#
loop_
_entity.id
_entity.type
_entity.pdbx_description
1 polymer ?
#
loop_
_entity_poly.entity_id
_entity_poly.type
_entity_poly.pdbx_seq_one_letter_code
_entity_poly.pdbx_strand_id
1 'polypeptide(L)'
;MRSSPPGNLALLFTIIAFWTGAGGWIVVIYGALNNIPTDVMEAARIDGAGAWQTAWHIQIPMLRKWIVYMVILAFAGGAQLFVEPQLLSLASVGVAGRDYSLNQLTYDFAFQMNNINGAAAVSVELLVVSVSAAAVFVARSGFFDAD
;
A
#
# COMPACT_ATOMS: atom_id res chain seq x y z
N MET A 1 14.14 20.16 23.92
CA MET A 1 14.89 18.91 23.63
C MET A 1 14.11 18.15 22.57
N ARG A 2 14.59 18.14 21.31
CA ARG A 2 13.93 17.44 20.19
C ARG A 2 14.36 15.97 20.32
N SER A 3 13.52 15.12 20.93
CA SER A 3 13.79 13.69 20.98
C SER A 3 13.74 13.17 19.54
N SER A 4 14.89 12.78 19.00
CA SER A 4 14.95 12.12 17.70
C SER A 4 13.99 10.92 17.74
N PRO A 5 13.06 10.79 16.78
CA PRO A 5 12.23 9.61 16.69
C PRO A 5 13.15 8.36 16.70
N PRO A 6 12.88 7.33 17.52
CA PRO A 6 13.70 6.12 17.52
C PRO A 6 13.88 5.61 16.09
N GLY A 7 15.11 5.23 15.72
CA GLY A 7 15.46 4.80 14.35
C GLY A 7 14.63 3.62 13.82
N ASN A 8 13.87 2.94 14.68
CA ASN A 8 12.98 1.84 14.33
C ASN A 8 11.53 2.25 14.01
N LEU A 9 11.16 3.53 14.03
CA LEU A 9 9.75 3.90 13.81
C LEU A 9 9.26 3.63 12.40
N ALA A 10 10.09 3.85 11.40
CA ALA A 10 9.77 3.48 10.02
C ALA A 10 9.51 1.97 9.90
N LEU A 11 10.29 1.14 10.59
CA LEU A 11 10.09 -0.31 10.61
C LEU A 11 8.79 -0.70 11.33
N LEU A 12 8.49 -0.07 12.47
CA LEU A 12 7.25 -0.31 13.21
C LEU A 12 6.02 0.09 12.38
N PHE A 13 6.05 1.24 11.72
CA PHE A 13 4.98 1.65 10.81
C PHE A 13 4.82 0.67 9.64
N THR A 14 5.94 0.22 9.06
CA THR A 14 5.90 -0.75 7.96
C THR A 14 5.27 -2.08 8.40
N ILE A 15 5.59 -2.57 9.60
CA ILE A 15 5.02 -3.82 10.13
C ILE A 15 3.52 -3.66 10.40
N ILE A 16 3.10 -2.54 10.99
CA ILE A 16 1.69 -2.27 11.27
C ILE A 16 0.91 -2.17 9.95
N ALA A 17 1.41 -1.38 9.00
CA ALA A 17 0.82 -1.22 7.66
C ALA A 17 0.75 -2.54 6.90
N PHE A 18 1.78 -3.38 7.02
CA PHE A 18 1.77 -4.70 6.43
C PHE A 18 0.66 -5.57 7.03
N TRP A 19 0.50 -5.57 8.36
CA TRP A 19 -0.50 -6.40 9.02
C TRP A 19 -1.93 -5.93 8.75
N THR A 20 -2.18 -4.62 8.71
CA THR A 20 -3.48 -4.04 8.35
C THR A 20 -3.85 -4.35 6.89
N GLY A 21 -2.88 -4.33 5.98
CA GLY A 21 -3.07 -4.66 4.56
C GLY A 21 -3.16 -6.17 4.26
N ALA A 22 -2.46 -7.00 5.03
CA ALA A 22 -2.27 -8.43 4.74
C ALA A 22 -3.57 -9.20 4.57
N GLY A 23 -4.58 -8.92 5.41
CA GLY A 23 -5.89 -9.58 5.30
C GLY A 23 -6.56 -9.34 3.94
N GLY A 24 -6.54 -8.09 3.45
CA GLY A 24 -7.10 -7.74 2.15
C GLY A 24 -6.32 -8.37 0.99
N TRP A 25 -4.98 -8.37 1.08
CA TRP A 25 -4.14 -8.99 0.07
C TRP A 25 -4.38 -10.49 -0.04
N ILE A 26 -4.48 -11.20 1.09
CA ILE A 26 -4.75 -12.65 1.07
C ILE A 26 -6.06 -12.95 0.35
N VAL A 27 -7.14 -12.21 0.64
CA VAL A 27 -8.45 -12.43 0.01
C VAL A 27 -8.40 -12.20 -1.50
N VAL A 28 -7.74 -11.14 -1.95
CA VAL A 28 -7.67 -10.82 -3.39
C VAL A 28 -6.78 -11.82 -4.14
N ILE A 29 -5.60 -12.20 -3.61
CA ILE A 29 -4.77 -13.25 -4.22
C ILE A 29 -5.51 -14.59 -4.23
N TYR A 30 -6.20 -14.93 -3.15
CA TYR A 30 -6.98 -16.16 -3.08
C TYR A 30 -8.09 -16.18 -4.12
N GLY A 31 -8.85 -15.09 -4.27
CA GLY A 31 -9.85 -14.96 -5.34
C GLY A 31 -9.23 -15.09 -6.73
N ALA A 32 -8.08 -14.46 -6.96
CA ALA A 32 -7.37 -14.53 -8.23
C ALA A 32 -6.83 -15.93 -8.55
N LEU A 33 -6.35 -16.67 -7.54
CA LEU A 33 -5.92 -18.07 -7.66
C LEU A 33 -7.09 -19.00 -8.05
N ASN A 34 -8.28 -18.77 -7.50
CA ASN A 34 -9.47 -19.54 -7.86
C ASN A 34 -9.93 -19.30 -9.30
N ASN A 35 -9.48 -18.22 -9.94
CA ASN A 35 -9.82 -17.90 -11.33
C ASN A 35 -8.85 -18.56 -12.34
N ILE A 36 -7.82 -19.28 -11.87
CA ILE A 36 -6.93 -20.04 -12.74
C ILE A 36 -7.69 -21.27 -13.26
N PRO A 37 -7.80 -21.47 -14.59
CA PRO A 37 -8.50 -22.62 -15.16
C PRO A 37 -7.89 -23.94 -14.68
N THR A 38 -8.75 -24.90 -14.36
CA THR A 38 -8.35 -26.25 -13.93
C THR A 38 -7.51 -26.97 -14.98
N ASP A 39 -7.80 -26.74 -16.26
CA ASP A 39 -7.11 -27.38 -17.39
C ASP A 39 -5.61 -27.04 -17.41
N VAL A 40 -5.24 -25.80 -17.04
CA VAL A 40 -3.84 -25.36 -16.94
C VAL A 40 -3.14 -26.07 -15.78
N MET A 41 -3.85 -26.26 -14.67
CA MET A 41 -3.33 -26.98 -13.50
C MET A 41 -3.19 -28.49 -13.75
N GLU A 42 -4.07 -29.07 -14.54
CA GLU A 42 -4.00 -30.47 -14.96
C GLU A 42 -2.87 -30.71 -15.97
N ALA A 43 -2.72 -29.82 -16.95
CA ALA A 43 -1.59 -29.85 -17.88
C ALA A 43 -0.25 -29.79 -17.14
N ALA A 44 -0.12 -28.88 -16.16
CA ALA A 44 1.08 -28.80 -15.33
C ALA A 44 1.40 -30.10 -14.57
N ARG A 45 0.37 -30.83 -14.11
CA ARG A 45 0.53 -32.14 -13.45
C ARG A 45 0.95 -33.22 -14.43
N ILE A 46 0.40 -33.23 -15.65
CA ILE A 46 0.76 -34.16 -16.72
C ILE A 46 2.22 -33.93 -17.15
N ASP A 47 2.65 -32.67 -17.22
CA ASP A 47 4.03 -32.27 -17.53
C ASP A 47 5.02 -32.53 -16.36
N GLY A 48 4.53 -33.07 -15.24
CA GLY A 48 5.37 -33.41 -14.08
C GLY A 48 5.88 -32.19 -13.30
N ALA A 49 5.27 -31.01 -13.48
CA ALA A 49 5.68 -29.81 -12.77
C ALA A 49 5.42 -29.96 -11.25
N GLY A 50 6.49 -29.81 -10.47
CA GLY A 50 6.39 -29.80 -9.00
C GLY A 50 5.69 -28.55 -8.47
N ALA A 51 5.19 -28.59 -7.23
CA ALA A 51 4.43 -27.49 -6.63
C ALA A 51 5.15 -26.13 -6.69
N TRP A 52 6.48 -26.12 -6.51
CA TRP A 52 7.29 -24.90 -6.60
C TRP A 52 7.41 -24.38 -8.05
N GLN A 53 7.54 -25.28 -9.02
CA GLN A 53 7.59 -24.90 -10.44
C GLN A 53 6.25 -24.32 -10.87
N THR A 54 5.14 -24.96 -10.49
CA THR A 54 3.78 -24.48 -10.75
C THR A 54 3.54 -23.10 -10.12
N ALA A 55 3.99 -22.88 -8.88
CA ALA A 55 3.84 -21.58 -8.22
C ALA A 55 4.59 -20.47 -8.99
N TRP A 56 5.87 -20.67 -9.31
CA TRP A 56 6.71 -19.62 -9.89
C TRP A 56 6.52 -19.42 -11.39
N HIS A 57 6.25 -20.48 -12.15
CA HIS A 57 6.19 -20.43 -13.61
C HIS A 57 4.77 -20.40 -14.18
N ILE A 58 3.76 -20.73 -13.37
CA ILE A 58 2.36 -20.77 -13.82
C ILE A 58 1.54 -19.77 -13.01
N GLN A 59 1.44 -19.95 -11.70
CA GLN A 59 0.57 -19.12 -10.87
C GLN A 59 1.03 -17.66 -10.82
N ILE A 60 2.28 -17.36 -10.48
CA ILE A 60 2.78 -15.98 -10.39
C ILE A 60 2.63 -15.21 -11.72
N PRO A 61 3.02 -15.75 -12.89
CA PRO A 61 2.84 -15.07 -14.17
C PRO A 61 1.37 -14.81 -14.50
N MET A 62 0.47 -15.78 -14.26
CA MET A 62 -0.97 -15.61 -14.48
C MET A 62 -1.59 -14.57 -13.54
N LEU A 63 -1.03 -14.43 -12.34
CA LEU A 63 -1.46 -13.44 -11.35
C LEU A 63 -0.81 -12.07 -11.52
N ARG A 64 0.09 -11.86 -12.49
CA ARG A 64 0.83 -10.59 -12.66
C ARG A 64 -0.07 -9.36 -12.60
N LYS A 65 -1.22 -9.39 -13.29
CA LYS A 65 -2.18 -8.26 -13.32
C LYS A 65 -2.75 -7.97 -11.92
N TRP A 66 -3.09 -9.00 -11.17
CA TRP A 66 -3.59 -8.89 -9.79
C TRP A 66 -2.51 -8.39 -8.83
N ILE A 67 -1.27 -8.87 -8.98
CA ILE A 67 -0.13 -8.41 -8.17
C ILE A 67 0.13 -6.92 -8.41
N VAL A 68 0.15 -6.48 -9.68
CA VAL A 68 0.32 -5.05 -10.01
C VAL A 68 -0.80 -4.21 -9.40
N TYR A 69 -2.06 -4.66 -9.52
CA TYR A 69 -3.20 -3.99 -8.90
C TYR A 69 -3.04 -3.84 -7.38
N MET A 70 -2.59 -4.90 -6.70
CA MET A 70 -2.35 -4.84 -5.25
C MET A 70 -1.24 -3.87 -4.88
N VAL A 71 -0.15 -3.83 -5.64
CA VAL A 71 0.95 -2.90 -5.37
C VAL A 71 0.47 -1.46 -5.53
N ILE A 72 -0.39 -1.18 -6.52
CA ILE A 72 -1.04 0.13 -6.69
C ILE A 72 -1.86 0.48 -5.45
N LEU A 73 -2.73 -0.43 -4.99
CA LEU A 73 -3.56 -0.20 -3.81
C LEU A 73 -2.73 -0.01 -2.54
N ALA A 74 -1.69 -0.82 -2.35
CA ALA A 74 -0.78 -0.72 -1.22
C ALA A 74 -0.03 0.62 -1.23
N PHE A 75 0.44 1.05 -2.40
CA PHE A 75 1.09 2.36 -2.57
C PHE A 75 0.11 3.51 -2.30
N ALA A 76 -1.10 3.44 -2.83
CA ALA A 76 -2.14 4.45 -2.61
C ALA A 76 -2.52 4.54 -1.12
N GLY A 77 -2.67 3.40 -0.44
CA GLY A 77 -2.92 3.35 1.00
C GLY A 77 -1.76 3.94 1.82
N GLY A 78 -0.52 3.59 1.46
CA GLY A 78 0.69 4.14 2.10
C GLY A 78 0.84 5.65 1.88
N ALA A 79 0.45 6.18 0.73
CA ALA A 79 0.46 7.64 0.47
C ALA A 79 -0.55 8.39 1.36
N GLN A 80 -1.61 7.72 1.81
CA GLN A 80 -2.65 8.29 2.68
C GLN A 80 -2.38 8.05 4.18
N LEU A 81 -1.14 7.73 4.55
CA LEU A 81 -0.73 7.46 5.93
C LEU A 81 -1.25 8.54 6.90
N PHE A 82 -2.14 8.17 7.82
CA PHE A 82 -2.72 9.09 8.82
C PHE A 82 -3.02 8.36 10.12
N VAL A 83 -3.75 7.25 10.00
CA VAL A 83 -4.24 6.46 11.13
C VAL A 83 -3.08 5.82 11.89
N GLU A 84 -2.08 5.28 11.20
CA GLU A 84 -0.98 4.53 11.84
C GLU A 84 -0.06 5.43 12.69
N PRO A 85 0.40 6.61 12.22
CA PRO A 85 1.13 7.58 13.05
C PRO A 85 0.27 8.17 14.17
N GLN A 86 -1.01 8.39 13.93
CA GLN A 86 -1.91 8.93 14.95
C GLN A 86 -2.14 7.92 16.09
N LEU A 87 -2.43 6.66 15.78
CA LEU A 87 -2.58 5.60 16.76
C LEU A 87 -1.30 5.39 17.58
N LEU A 88 -0.12 5.43 16.94
CA LEU A 88 1.15 5.32 17.67
C LEU A 88 1.47 6.56 18.52
N SER A 89 1.09 7.76 18.08
CA SER A 89 1.21 8.99 18.89
C SER A 89 0.31 8.96 20.14
N LEU A 90 -0.85 8.30 20.05
CA LEU A 90 -1.78 8.11 21.17
C LEU A 90 -1.34 6.98 22.10
N ALA A 91 -0.78 5.89 21.55
CA ALA A 91 -0.28 4.76 22.32
C ALA A 91 1.07 5.04 22.99
N SER A 92 1.86 5.98 22.47
CA SER A 92 3.17 6.35 23.01
C SER A 92 3.46 7.84 22.86
N VAL A 93 3.48 8.55 24.00
CA VAL A 93 3.70 10.00 24.06
C VAL A 93 5.11 10.33 23.54
N GLY A 94 5.19 11.17 22.50
CA GLY A 94 6.45 11.75 21.99
C GLY A 94 7.18 10.93 20.92
N VAL A 95 6.60 9.82 20.47
CA VAL A 95 7.24 8.89 19.53
C VAL A 95 6.98 9.30 18.06
N ALA A 96 5.75 9.71 17.74
CA ALA A 96 5.40 10.30 16.44
C ALA A 96 4.95 11.74 16.65
N GLY A 97 5.66 12.70 16.03
CA GLY A 97 5.26 14.10 16.02
C GLY A 97 3.96 14.32 15.23
N ARG A 98 3.30 15.46 15.44
CA ARG A 98 2.07 15.84 14.71
C ARG A 98 2.31 16.11 13.20
N ASP A 99 3.58 16.09 12.78
CA ASP A 99 4.04 16.47 11.45
C ASP A 99 4.55 15.25 10.64
N TYR A 100 4.29 14.03 11.12
CA TYR A 100 4.89 12.83 10.54
C TYR A 100 4.28 12.46 9.18
N SER A 101 3.03 12.83 8.94
CA SER A 101 2.39 12.69 7.62
C SER A 101 1.67 13.96 7.19
N LEU A 102 1.54 14.13 5.87
CA LEU A 102 0.82 15.25 5.26
C LEU A 102 -0.64 15.32 5.73
N ASN A 103 -1.29 14.17 5.95
CA ASN A 103 -2.63 14.14 6.50
C ASN A 103 -2.69 14.64 7.96
N GLN A 104 -1.67 14.36 8.78
CA GLN A 104 -1.60 14.89 10.15
C GLN A 104 -1.39 16.40 10.16
N LEU A 105 -0.55 16.92 9.26
CA LEU A 105 -0.35 18.35 9.07
C LEU A 105 -1.65 19.06 8.66
N THR A 106 -2.38 18.51 7.70
CA THR A 106 -3.70 19.04 7.30
C THR A 106 -4.66 19.08 8.48
N TYR A 107 -4.70 18.03 9.29
CA TYR A 107 -5.56 17.95 10.47
C TYR A 107 -5.18 19.01 11.52
N ASP A 108 -3.89 19.22 11.78
CA ASP A 108 -3.42 20.24 12.72
C ASP A 108 -3.78 21.66 12.24
N PHE A 109 -3.55 21.98 10.97
CA PHE A 109 -3.96 23.26 10.39
C PHE A 109 -5.47 23.50 10.51
N ALA A 110 -6.30 22.49 10.21
CA ALA A 110 -7.75 22.63 10.23
C ALA A 110 -8.31 22.78 11.65
N PHE A 111 -7.87 21.94 12.59
CA PHE A 111 -8.55 21.78 13.88
C PHE A 111 -7.79 22.37 15.07
N GLN A 112 -6.47 22.54 14.99
CA GLN A 112 -5.66 23.09 16.09
C GLN A 112 -5.33 24.56 15.84
N MET A 113 -4.99 24.90 14.60
CA MET A 113 -4.65 26.26 14.21
C MET A 113 -5.86 27.06 13.69
N ASN A 114 -7.02 26.41 13.51
CA ASN A 114 -8.23 26.98 12.91
C ASN A 114 -7.97 27.67 11.54
N ASN A 115 -6.98 27.17 10.81
CA ASN A 115 -6.54 27.68 9.52
C ASN A 115 -7.01 26.74 8.41
N ILE A 116 -8.29 26.86 8.07
CA ILE A 116 -8.94 26.06 7.03
C ILE A 116 -8.30 26.29 5.65
N ASN A 117 -7.85 27.51 5.37
CA ASN A 117 -7.19 27.85 4.11
C ASN A 117 -5.85 27.14 3.95
N GLY A 118 -5.04 27.09 5.02
CA GLY A 118 -3.79 26.34 5.07
C GLY A 118 -4.02 24.84 4.90
N ALA A 119 -5.03 24.28 5.61
CA ALA A 119 -5.40 22.88 5.47
C ALA A 119 -5.86 22.53 4.04
N ALA A 120 -6.63 23.42 3.40
CA ALA A 120 -7.07 23.23 2.02
C ALA A 120 -5.89 23.22 1.04
N ALA A 121 -4.93 24.13 1.20
CA ALA A 121 -3.74 24.17 0.36
C ALA A 121 -2.92 22.87 0.44
N VAL A 122 -2.63 22.40 1.66
CA VAL A 122 -1.89 21.14 1.88
C VAL A 122 -2.65 19.93 1.34
N SER A 123 -3.99 19.92 1.47
CA SER A 123 -4.84 18.85 0.93
C SER A 123 -4.78 18.78 -0.60
N VAL A 124 -4.80 19.93 -1.28
CA VAL A 124 -4.69 19.99 -2.74
C VAL A 124 -3.30 19.55 -3.20
N GLU A 125 -2.25 19.97 -2.51
CA GLU A 125 -0.88 19.53 -2.80
C GLU A 125 -0.72 18.01 -2.65
N LEU A 126 -1.23 17.46 -1.55
CA LEU A 126 -1.25 16.01 -1.33
C LEU A 126 -2.00 15.26 -2.44
N LEU A 127 -3.13 15.80 -2.89
CA LEU A 127 -3.90 15.23 -3.98
C LEU A 127 -3.08 15.22 -5.29
N VAL A 128 -2.45 16.34 -5.63
CA VAL A 128 -1.64 16.46 -6.86
C VAL A 128 -0.47 15.48 -6.82
N VAL A 129 0.26 15.40 -5.71
CA VAL A 129 1.40 14.49 -5.55
C VAL A 129 0.94 13.03 -5.63
N SER A 130 -0.14 12.67 -4.94
CA SER A 130 -0.66 11.30 -4.92
C SER A 130 -1.15 10.85 -6.29
N VAL A 131 -1.92 11.68 -6.99
CA VAL A 131 -2.41 11.40 -8.35
C VAL A 131 -1.25 11.30 -9.33
N SER A 132 -0.26 12.20 -9.24
CA SER A 132 0.91 12.18 -10.12
C SER A 132 1.74 10.91 -9.91
N ALA A 133 2.00 10.53 -8.65
CA ALA A 133 2.73 9.31 -8.34
C ALA A 133 1.98 8.05 -8.81
N ALA A 134 0.66 7.99 -8.59
CA ALA A 134 -0.18 6.92 -9.09
C ALA A 134 -0.16 6.85 -10.63
N ALA A 135 -0.30 7.98 -11.32
CA ALA A 135 -0.27 8.05 -12.78
C ALA A 135 1.08 7.58 -13.35
N VAL A 136 2.19 7.99 -12.74
CA VAL A 136 3.54 7.53 -13.13
C VAL A 136 3.67 6.02 -12.92
N PHE A 137 3.21 5.50 -11.79
CA PHE A 137 3.29 4.07 -11.49
C PHE A 137 2.44 3.24 -12.47
N VAL A 138 1.21 3.68 -12.77
CA VAL A 138 0.31 3.04 -13.73
C VAL A 138 0.92 3.05 -15.13
N ALA A 139 1.44 4.20 -15.58
CA ALA A 139 2.08 4.32 -16.89
C ALA A 139 3.35 3.45 -17.01
N ARG A 140 4.13 3.29 -15.93
CA ARG A 140 5.34 2.46 -15.92
C ARG A 140 5.07 0.96 -15.78
N SER A 141 3.95 0.58 -15.18
CA SER A 141 3.61 -0.83 -14.92
C SER A 141 3.01 -1.54 -16.14
N GLY A 142 2.66 -0.80 -17.21
CA GLY A 142 2.03 -1.37 -18.41
C GLY A 142 0.70 -2.05 -18.08
N PHE A 143 -0.01 -1.58 -17.06
CA PHE A 143 -1.22 -2.24 -16.53
C PHE A 143 -2.31 -2.43 -17.59
N PHE A 144 -2.38 -1.54 -18.59
CA PHE A 144 -3.33 -1.56 -19.69
C PHE A 144 -2.79 -2.20 -20.98
N ASP A 145 -1.50 -2.58 -21.01
CA ASP A 145 -0.94 -3.33 -22.13
C ASP A 145 -1.33 -4.80 -21.95
N ALA A 146 -2.48 -5.16 -22.50
CA ALA A 146 -2.93 -6.52 -22.65
C ALA A 146 -3.26 -6.77 -24.12
N ASP A 147 -2.30 -7.37 -24.82
CA ASP A 147 -2.59 -8.33 -25.89
C ASP A 147 -3.09 -9.65 -25.27
#